data_AF-A0A9N8E1X4-F1
#
_entry.id   AF-A0A9N8E1X4-F1
#
_cell.length_a   1.000
_cell.length_b   1.000
_cell.length_c   1.000
_cell.angle_alpha   90.00
_cell.angle_beta   90.00
_cell.angle_gamma   90.00
#
_symmetry.space_group_name_H-M   'P 1'
#
loop_
_entity.id
_entity.type
_entity.pdbx_description
1 polymer ?
#
loop_
_entity_poly.entity_id
_entity_poly.type
_entity_poly.pdbx_seq_one_letter_code
_entity_poly.pdbx_strand_id
1 'polypeptide(L)'
;MTKPATSTNKTADSTPKKRGGGCPFQSKRGYVDARRDYLNHFHKTTNDYDDEEENPRDLPTESLVASTNLDDPLYFWQLHSIMGPKPVVDIVTNFYNRVFEDTENPWFRDVFERVAPKYHHIRTQVAYWVDAFGGGKIYHGGNFRLTFHHLNNANKIMNAQGAKRWMFHMRSALLHGQKQHRIFQDDPRVFPCIVLFLEVKMQMYAKEHRWRFDASDFEPLKQVHAKESKETTQQKQAKDADSQEGLKKRESKNKTNNQQTDEESETEETESDSKSLWV
;
A
#
# COMPACT_ATOMS: atom_id res chain seq x y z
N MET A 1 34.33 -23.19 -55.64
CA MET A 1 34.61 -22.99 -54.20
C MET A 1 33.30 -23.18 -53.44
N THR A 2 33.02 -24.41 -53.02
CA THR A 2 31.75 -24.82 -52.41
C THR A 2 32.09 -25.45 -51.06
N LYS A 3 31.65 -24.82 -49.97
CA LYS A 3 31.88 -25.26 -48.59
C LYS A 3 31.01 -26.47 -48.25
N PRO A 4 31.48 -27.42 -47.43
CA PRO A 4 30.64 -28.51 -46.93
C PRO A 4 29.82 -28.09 -45.72
N ALA A 5 28.62 -28.63 -45.62
CA ALA A 5 27.70 -28.48 -44.50
C ALA A 5 28.09 -29.42 -43.34
N THR A 6 28.24 -28.86 -42.14
CA THR A 6 28.35 -29.62 -40.89
C THR A 6 26.96 -29.84 -40.29
N SER A 7 26.49 -31.08 -40.36
CA SER A 7 25.36 -31.59 -39.58
C SER A 7 25.84 -31.97 -38.19
N THR A 8 25.23 -31.43 -37.14
CA THR A 8 25.40 -31.92 -35.78
C THR A 8 24.03 -32.27 -35.21
N ASN A 9 23.78 -33.58 -35.13
CA ASN A 9 22.75 -34.16 -34.29
C ASN A 9 23.16 -33.99 -32.82
N LYS A 10 22.27 -33.43 -32.00
CA LYS A 10 22.35 -33.59 -30.54
C LYS A 10 20.99 -33.99 -29.99
N THR A 11 21.01 -35.22 -29.50
CA THR A 11 20.03 -35.98 -28.73
C THR A 11 19.23 -35.17 -27.72
N ALA A 12 17.91 -35.40 -27.74
CA ALA A 12 16.99 -35.00 -26.69
C ALA A 12 17.22 -35.84 -25.43
N ASP A 13 17.65 -35.19 -24.35
CA ASP A 13 17.59 -35.74 -23.00
C ASP A 13 16.29 -35.26 -22.36
N SER A 14 15.42 -36.22 -22.02
CA SER A 14 14.10 -36.00 -21.46
C SER A 14 14.08 -36.45 -20.01
N THR A 15 14.44 -35.53 -19.11
CA THR A 15 14.16 -35.66 -17.69
C THR A 15 13.07 -34.65 -17.29
N PRO A 16 11.97 -35.09 -16.64
CA PRO A 16 10.90 -34.20 -16.26
C PRO A 16 11.34 -33.38 -15.04
N LYS A 17 11.78 -32.13 -15.27
CA LYS A 17 11.98 -31.17 -14.20
C LYS A 17 10.64 -30.90 -13.50
N LYS A 18 10.55 -31.31 -12.23
CA LYS A 18 9.53 -30.85 -11.28
C LYS A 18 9.45 -29.33 -11.35
N ARG A 19 8.35 -28.80 -11.90
CA ARG A 19 8.04 -27.37 -11.84
C ARG A 19 7.64 -27.08 -10.40
N GLY A 20 8.61 -26.65 -9.59
CA GLY A 20 8.30 -25.96 -8.35
C GLY A 20 7.37 -24.79 -8.71
N GLY A 21 6.22 -24.72 -8.03
CA GLY A 21 5.23 -23.66 -8.21
C GLY A 21 5.81 -22.33 -7.78
N GLY A 22 6.62 -21.71 -8.63
CA GLY A 22 6.88 -20.29 -8.58
C GLY A 22 5.59 -19.56 -8.95
N CYS A 23 5.21 -18.56 -8.16
CA CYS A 23 4.13 -17.64 -8.48
C CYS A 23 4.28 -17.18 -9.95
N PRO A 24 3.24 -17.27 -10.80
CA PRO A 24 3.32 -16.97 -12.23
C PRO A 24 3.61 -15.49 -12.54
N PHE A 25 3.63 -14.63 -11.51
CA PHE A 25 4.02 -13.25 -11.61
C PHE A 25 5.51 -13.10 -11.25
N GLN A 26 6.39 -13.28 -12.23
CA GLN A 26 7.70 -12.63 -12.18
C GLN A 26 7.47 -11.14 -12.40
N SER A 27 7.16 -10.39 -11.34
CA SER A 27 7.02 -8.94 -11.40
C SER A 27 8.39 -8.32 -11.70
N LYS A 28 8.69 -8.15 -12.98
CA LYS A 28 9.85 -7.36 -13.44
C LYS A 28 9.71 -5.94 -12.88
N ARG A 29 10.82 -5.33 -12.44
CA ARG A 29 10.90 -3.90 -12.03
C ARG A 29 10.02 -3.05 -12.97
N GLY A 30 9.14 -2.23 -12.39
CA GLY A 30 8.23 -1.34 -13.11
C GLY A 30 8.97 -0.33 -14.00
N TYR A 31 8.25 0.44 -14.82
CA TYR A 31 8.86 1.59 -15.53
C TYR A 31 9.07 2.78 -14.60
N VAL A 32 8.35 2.82 -13.46
CA VAL A 32 8.50 3.87 -12.45
C VAL A 32 9.38 3.35 -11.32
N ASP A 33 10.56 3.95 -11.19
CA ASP A 33 11.54 3.57 -10.17
C ASP A 33 11.28 4.32 -8.85
N ALA A 34 10.15 3.99 -8.20
CA ALA A 34 9.80 4.57 -6.90
C ALA A 34 10.81 4.19 -5.80
N ARG A 35 11.54 3.08 -5.99
CA ARG A 35 12.57 2.63 -5.08
C ARG A 35 13.78 3.55 -5.10
N ARG A 36 14.30 3.89 -6.29
CA ARG A 36 15.38 4.88 -6.41
C ARG A 36 15.00 6.22 -5.80
N ASP A 37 13.76 6.67 -5.98
CA ASP A 37 13.31 7.93 -5.37
C ASP A 37 13.33 7.85 -3.83
N TYR A 38 12.88 6.73 -3.26
CA TYR A 38 12.97 6.46 -1.82
C TYR A 38 14.43 6.45 -1.34
N LEU A 39 15.28 5.64 -1.98
CA LEU A 39 16.70 5.51 -1.62
C LEU A 39 17.43 6.85 -1.69
N ASN A 40 17.17 7.63 -2.73
CA ASN A 40 17.79 8.94 -2.89
C ASN A 40 17.27 9.92 -1.83
N HIS A 41 15.98 9.85 -1.49
CA HIS A 41 15.39 10.72 -0.49
C HIS A 41 15.92 10.44 0.91
N PHE A 42 15.85 9.19 1.36
CA PHE A 42 16.14 8.79 2.76
C PHE A 42 17.59 8.37 2.99
N HIS A 43 18.25 7.77 2.00
CA HIS A 43 19.59 7.18 2.12
C HIS A 43 20.65 7.92 1.29
N LYS A 44 20.26 8.98 0.57
CA LYS A 44 21.15 9.81 -0.29
C LYS A 44 21.96 8.96 -1.29
N THR A 45 21.39 7.86 -1.75
CA THR A 45 22.00 6.95 -2.73
C THR A 45 20.99 6.60 -3.80
N THR A 46 21.47 6.37 -5.02
CA THR A 46 20.68 5.75 -6.09
C THR A 46 21.16 4.34 -6.42
N ASN A 47 22.15 3.84 -5.67
CA ASN A 47 22.72 2.51 -5.88
C ASN A 47 21.82 1.46 -5.23
N ASP A 48 21.11 0.71 -6.05
CA ASP A 48 20.41 -0.52 -5.72
C ASP A 48 21.37 -1.68 -5.94
N TYR A 49 22.27 -1.95 -4.99
CA TYR A 49 23.20 -3.08 -5.10
C TYR A 49 22.43 -4.36 -5.49
N ASP A 50 22.69 -4.87 -6.70
CA ASP A 50 21.97 -6.03 -7.27
C ASP A 50 22.34 -7.36 -6.57
N ASP A 51 23.39 -7.38 -5.74
CA ASP A 51 23.85 -8.56 -4.99
C ASP A 51 23.39 -8.49 -3.52
N GLU A 52 22.39 -9.30 -3.15
CA GLU A 52 21.84 -9.39 -1.79
C GLU A 52 22.86 -9.86 -0.73
N GLU A 53 23.92 -10.58 -1.14
CA GLU A 53 24.96 -11.12 -0.24
C GLU A 53 25.87 -10.03 0.37
N GLU A 54 25.92 -8.85 -0.23
CA GLU A 54 26.68 -7.70 0.26
C GLU A 54 25.77 -6.47 0.42
N ASN A 55 24.60 -6.58 1.06
CA ASN A 55 23.84 -5.40 1.47
C ASN A 55 24.49 -4.76 2.72
N PRO A 56 25.35 -3.73 2.60
CA PRO A 56 26.25 -3.37 3.69
C PRO A 56 25.63 -2.36 4.66
N ARG A 57 24.31 -2.03 4.56
CA ARG A 57 23.76 -0.79 5.15
C ARG A 57 22.27 -0.79 5.53
N ASP A 58 21.68 -1.89 6.01
CA ASP A 58 20.26 -1.93 6.41
C ASP A 58 19.31 -1.32 5.34
N LEU A 59 19.64 -1.50 4.06
CA LEU A 59 18.86 -0.88 2.97
C LEU A 59 17.49 -1.58 2.82
N PRO A 60 16.45 -0.83 2.40
CA PRO A 60 15.15 -1.39 2.06
C PRO A 60 15.22 -2.57 1.10
N THR A 61 14.40 -3.59 1.37
CA THR A 61 14.28 -4.81 0.54
C THR A 61 13.94 -4.50 -0.93
N GLU A 62 14.42 -5.35 -1.84
CA GLU A 62 14.04 -5.36 -3.27
C GLU A 62 12.61 -5.91 -3.49
N SER A 63 12.06 -6.63 -2.50
CA SER A 63 10.82 -7.38 -2.65
C SER A 63 9.64 -6.46 -2.97
N LEU A 64 8.86 -6.83 -3.99
CA LEU A 64 7.59 -6.21 -4.36
C LEU A 64 6.41 -6.72 -3.51
N VAL A 65 6.63 -7.76 -2.71
CA VAL A 65 5.64 -8.31 -1.78
C VAL A 65 5.92 -7.76 -0.39
N ALA A 66 4.91 -7.10 0.19
CA ALA A 66 4.99 -6.59 1.55
C ALA A 66 5.05 -7.71 2.58
N SER A 67 5.67 -7.42 3.73
CA SER A 67 5.60 -8.31 4.89
C SER A 67 4.18 -8.41 5.43
N THR A 68 3.80 -9.61 5.86
CA THR A 68 2.53 -9.87 6.56
C THR A 68 2.59 -9.42 8.03
N ASN A 69 3.79 -9.22 8.58
CA ASN A 69 3.96 -8.63 9.90
C ASN A 69 3.71 -7.12 9.81
N LEU A 70 2.79 -6.60 10.61
CA LEU A 70 2.41 -5.17 10.62
C LEU A 70 3.46 -4.27 11.29
N ASP A 71 4.40 -4.86 12.05
CA ASP A 71 5.50 -4.10 12.66
C ASP A 71 6.66 -3.85 11.67
N ASP A 72 6.69 -4.58 10.56
CA ASP A 72 7.69 -4.40 9.51
C ASP A 72 7.36 -3.17 8.64
N PRO A 73 8.37 -2.43 8.16
CA PRO A 73 8.18 -1.28 7.29
C PRO A 73 7.51 -1.67 5.97
N LEU A 74 6.66 -0.78 5.47
CA LEU A 74 6.05 -0.89 4.14
C LEU A 74 6.65 0.14 3.19
N TYR A 75 7.16 -0.32 2.05
CA TYR A 75 7.77 0.53 1.04
C TYR A 75 6.84 0.84 -0.14
N PHE A 76 7.12 1.92 -0.88
CA PHE A 76 6.26 2.39 -1.97
C PHE A 76 5.96 1.28 -2.99
N TRP A 77 7.00 0.55 -3.42
CA TRP A 77 6.93 -0.51 -4.43
C TRP A 77 6.25 -1.81 -3.94
N GLN A 78 5.77 -1.84 -2.70
CA GLN A 78 5.06 -2.98 -2.13
C GLN A 78 3.56 -2.73 -1.98
N LEU A 79 3.11 -1.47 -2.08
CA LEU A 79 1.72 -1.07 -1.86
C LEU A 79 0.73 -1.91 -2.70
N HIS A 80 1.06 -2.18 -3.96
CA HIS A 80 0.19 -2.94 -4.86
C HIS A 80 -0.06 -4.37 -4.38
N SER A 81 0.92 -5.00 -3.73
CA SER A 81 0.76 -6.37 -3.20
C SER A 81 -0.28 -6.46 -2.09
N ILE A 82 -0.55 -5.34 -1.39
CA ILE A 82 -1.54 -5.25 -0.31
C ILE A 82 -2.90 -4.77 -0.85
N MET A 83 -2.92 -3.63 -1.54
CA MET A 83 -4.18 -2.93 -1.84
C MET A 83 -4.73 -3.20 -3.25
N GLY A 84 -3.93 -3.80 -4.13
CA GLY A 84 -4.26 -3.95 -5.54
C GLY A 84 -4.51 -2.62 -6.26
N PRO A 85 -5.07 -2.64 -7.49
CA PRO A 85 -5.24 -1.42 -8.28
C PRO A 85 -6.52 -0.63 -7.94
N LYS A 86 -7.54 -1.28 -7.37
CA LYS A 86 -8.88 -0.68 -7.23
C LYS A 86 -8.89 0.61 -6.40
N PRO A 87 -8.28 0.68 -5.20
CA PRO A 87 -8.29 1.93 -4.44
C PRO A 87 -7.54 3.06 -5.16
N VAL A 88 -6.49 2.74 -5.93
CA VAL A 88 -5.77 3.73 -6.77
C VAL A 88 -6.69 4.30 -7.83
N VAL A 89 -7.44 3.45 -8.55
CA VAL A 89 -8.41 3.88 -9.56
C VAL A 89 -9.45 4.82 -8.95
N ASP A 90 -10.01 4.45 -7.80
CA ASP A 90 -11.09 5.20 -7.16
C ASP A 90 -10.58 6.56 -6.62
N ILE A 91 -9.40 6.60 -5.99
CA ILE A 91 -8.76 7.85 -5.51
C ILE A 91 -8.45 8.79 -6.69
N VAL A 92 -7.78 8.29 -7.73
CA VAL A 92 -7.38 9.13 -8.88
C VAL A 92 -8.60 9.61 -9.68
N THR A 93 -9.63 8.78 -9.81
CA THR A 93 -10.90 9.18 -10.44
C THR A 93 -11.58 10.28 -9.62
N ASN A 94 -11.66 10.12 -8.30
CA ASN A 94 -12.24 11.13 -7.42
C ASN A 94 -11.44 12.45 -7.49
N PHE A 95 -10.11 12.37 -7.51
CA PHE A 95 -9.22 13.51 -7.69
C PHE A 95 -9.53 14.29 -8.98
N TYR A 96 -9.57 13.61 -10.13
CA TYR A 96 -9.82 14.31 -11.40
C TYR A 96 -11.25 14.78 -11.59
N ASN A 97 -12.24 14.14 -10.95
CA ASN A 97 -13.59 14.72 -10.90
C ASN A 97 -13.54 16.10 -10.23
N ARG A 98 -12.89 16.21 -9.06
CA ARG A 98 -12.73 17.48 -8.35
C ARG A 98 -11.95 18.53 -9.13
N VAL A 99 -10.88 18.12 -9.82
CA VAL A 99 -10.09 19.03 -10.67
C VAL A 99 -10.95 19.61 -11.80
N PHE A 100 -11.72 18.77 -12.51
CA PHE A 100 -12.52 19.21 -13.64
C PHE A 100 -13.80 19.95 -13.21
N GLU A 101 -14.28 19.72 -11.98
CA GLU A 101 -15.41 20.43 -11.37
C GLU A 101 -14.99 21.76 -10.69
N ASP A 102 -13.69 22.10 -10.69
CA ASP A 102 -13.15 23.31 -10.07
C ASP A 102 -13.40 24.59 -10.90
N THR A 103 -14.68 24.96 -11.01
CA THR A 103 -15.13 26.15 -11.75
C THR A 103 -14.69 27.47 -11.12
N GLU A 104 -14.36 27.47 -9.82
CA GLU A 104 -13.84 28.63 -9.09
C GLU A 104 -12.38 28.96 -9.45
N ASN A 105 -11.61 27.98 -9.94
CA ASN A 105 -10.19 28.16 -10.28
C ASN A 105 -9.91 27.72 -11.73
N PRO A 106 -10.48 28.40 -12.74
CA PRO A 106 -10.30 28.04 -14.14
C PRO A 106 -8.82 28.09 -14.57
N TRP A 107 -8.01 28.98 -13.96
CA TRP A 107 -6.57 29.06 -14.21
C TRP A 107 -5.82 27.73 -13.92
N PHE A 108 -6.36 26.90 -13.02
CA PHE A 108 -5.83 25.58 -12.71
C PHE A 108 -6.48 24.51 -13.59
N ARG A 109 -7.81 24.44 -13.58
CA ARG A 109 -8.60 23.46 -14.34
C ARG A 109 -8.29 23.48 -15.84
N ASP A 110 -8.27 24.66 -16.44
CA ASP A 110 -8.17 24.82 -17.90
C ASP A 110 -6.81 24.37 -18.46
N VAL A 111 -5.79 24.23 -17.61
CA VAL A 111 -4.53 23.59 -17.99
C VAL A 111 -4.74 22.11 -18.26
N PHE A 112 -5.53 21.40 -17.45
CA PHE A 112 -5.84 20.00 -17.67
C PHE A 112 -6.77 19.80 -18.87
N GLU A 113 -7.83 20.61 -18.99
CA GLU A 113 -8.80 20.52 -20.10
C GLU A 113 -8.14 20.70 -21.47
N ARG A 114 -7.20 21.66 -21.58
CA ARG A 114 -6.48 21.94 -22.83
C ARG A 114 -5.58 20.80 -23.27
N VAL A 115 -5.04 20.04 -22.32
CA VAL A 115 -4.04 18.99 -22.60
C VAL A 115 -4.71 17.71 -23.08
N ALA A 116 -5.76 17.26 -22.39
CA ALA A 116 -6.44 16.01 -22.70
C ALA A 116 -7.80 15.91 -22.01
N PRO A 117 -8.72 15.07 -22.52
CA PRO A 117 -9.97 14.77 -21.83
C PRO A 117 -9.72 14.09 -20.47
N LYS A 118 -10.62 14.29 -19.50
CA LYS A 118 -10.51 13.78 -18.11
C LYS A 118 -10.08 12.31 -18.00
N TYR A 119 -10.68 11.42 -18.79
CA TYR A 119 -10.37 9.98 -18.74
C TYR A 119 -8.90 9.67 -19.08
N HIS A 120 -8.26 10.49 -19.91
CA HIS A 120 -6.85 10.32 -20.26
C HIS A 120 -5.95 10.59 -19.07
N HIS A 121 -6.24 11.65 -18.31
CA HIS A 121 -5.50 12.01 -17.11
C HIS A 121 -5.66 10.94 -16.03
N ILE A 122 -6.90 10.47 -15.81
CA ILE A 122 -7.18 9.36 -14.88
C ILE A 122 -6.36 8.12 -15.26
N ARG A 123 -6.48 7.64 -16.50
CA ARG A 123 -5.77 6.45 -16.96
C ARG A 123 -4.25 6.58 -16.79
N THR A 124 -3.71 7.75 -17.13
CA THR A 124 -2.26 7.99 -17.08
C THR A 124 -1.74 8.05 -15.64
N GLN A 125 -2.45 8.73 -14.73
CA GLN A 125 -2.04 8.81 -13.33
C GLN A 125 -2.27 7.49 -12.58
N VAL A 126 -3.36 6.75 -12.86
CA VAL A 126 -3.57 5.38 -12.35
C VAL A 126 -2.42 4.48 -12.78
N ALA A 127 -2.06 4.51 -14.07
CA ALA A 127 -0.95 3.71 -14.58
C ALA A 127 0.34 4.04 -13.84
N TYR A 128 0.63 5.33 -13.62
CA TYR A 128 1.82 5.77 -12.88
C TYR A 128 1.85 5.22 -11.45
N TRP A 129 0.75 5.37 -10.71
CA TRP A 129 0.69 4.94 -9.30
C TRP A 129 0.79 3.43 -9.17
N VAL A 130 0.06 2.67 -9.97
CA VAL A 130 0.11 1.20 -9.91
C VAL A 130 1.51 0.69 -10.29
N ASP A 131 2.17 1.29 -11.29
CA ASP A 131 3.55 0.94 -11.66
C ASP A 131 4.52 1.27 -10.51
N ALA A 132 4.45 2.48 -9.96
CA ALA A 132 5.23 2.92 -8.80
C ALA A 132 5.01 2.05 -7.56
N PHE A 133 3.80 1.50 -7.40
CA PHE A 133 3.39 0.69 -6.26
C PHE A 133 3.73 -0.80 -6.40
N GLY A 134 4.37 -1.19 -7.51
CA GLY A 134 4.80 -2.58 -7.74
C GLY A 134 3.82 -3.44 -8.55
N GLY A 135 2.80 -2.84 -9.17
CA GLY A 135 1.83 -3.53 -10.02
C GLY A 135 2.35 -3.89 -11.42
N GLY A 136 3.59 -3.53 -11.72
CA GLY A 136 4.29 -3.88 -12.96
C GLY A 136 4.24 -2.79 -14.03
N LYS A 137 4.81 -3.12 -15.19
CA LYS A 137 5.14 -2.23 -16.31
C LYS A 137 3.91 -1.72 -17.07
N ILE A 138 3.14 -0.83 -16.48
CA ILE A 138 1.93 -0.28 -17.12
C ILE A 138 2.05 1.21 -17.48
N TYR A 139 2.94 1.96 -16.81
CA TYR A 139 3.18 3.35 -17.13
C TYR A 139 4.28 3.50 -18.18
N HIS A 140 3.88 3.67 -19.44
CA HIS A 140 4.82 3.75 -20.55
C HIS A 140 5.53 5.10 -20.59
N GLY A 141 6.87 5.09 -20.54
CA GLY A 141 7.73 6.27 -20.72
C GLY A 141 8.41 6.78 -19.44
N GLY A 142 8.12 6.19 -18.27
CA GLY A 142 8.83 6.42 -17.01
C GLY A 142 9.01 7.91 -16.65
N ASN A 143 10.09 8.22 -15.92
CA ASN A 143 10.37 9.57 -15.46
C ASN A 143 10.56 10.59 -16.61
N PHE A 144 11.10 10.16 -17.75
CA PHE A 144 11.28 11.03 -18.92
C PHE A 144 9.95 11.61 -19.41
N ARG A 145 8.93 10.76 -19.56
CA ARG A 145 7.60 11.20 -20.00
C ARG A 145 6.93 12.12 -18.98
N LEU A 146 7.12 11.83 -17.69
CA LEU A 146 6.59 12.64 -16.60
C LEU A 146 7.17 14.06 -16.62
N THR A 147 8.50 14.19 -16.70
CA THR A 147 9.19 15.48 -16.81
C THR A 147 8.80 16.22 -18.10
N PHE A 148 8.75 15.52 -19.25
CA PHE A 148 8.34 16.12 -20.52
C PHE A 148 6.92 16.72 -20.45
N HIS A 149 5.96 16.00 -19.87
CA HIS A 149 4.59 16.51 -19.75
C HIS A 149 4.51 17.70 -18.79
N HIS A 150 5.18 17.66 -17.63
CA HIS A 150 5.14 18.78 -16.69
C HIS A 150 5.83 20.04 -17.21
N LEU A 151 6.92 19.89 -17.97
CA LEU A 151 7.63 21.03 -18.57
C LEU A 151 6.90 21.64 -19.77
N ASN A 152 6.27 20.82 -20.62
CA ASN A 152 5.70 21.32 -21.88
C ASN A 152 4.20 21.63 -21.80
N ASN A 153 3.46 20.89 -20.96
CA ASN A 153 2.00 20.94 -20.97
C ASN A 153 1.41 21.55 -19.70
N ALA A 154 2.11 21.45 -18.57
CA ALA A 154 1.61 21.89 -17.26
C ALA A 154 2.45 23.01 -16.62
N ASN A 155 3.42 23.59 -17.32
CA ASN A 155 4.37 24.56 -16.75
C ASN A 155 3.71 25.72 -15.99
N LYS A 156 2.54 26.19 -16.45
CA LYS A 156 1.76 27.26 -15.81
C LYS A 156 1.31 26.94 -14.39
N ILE A 157 1.14 25.66 -14.05
CA ILE A 157 0.72 25.20 -12.72
C ILE A 157 1.82 24.43 -11.98
N MET A 158 2.99 24.24 -12.60
CA MET A 158 4.19 23.72 -11.92
C MET A 158 4.85 24.84 -11.10
N ASN A 159 4.15 25.30 -10.07
CA ASN A 159 4.58 26.30 -9.10
C ASN A 159 3.87 26.09 -7.76
N ALA A 160 4.21 26.88 -6.74
CA ALA A 160 3.63 26.74 -5.39
C ALA A 160 2.10 26.90 -5.37
N GLN A 161 1.52 27.79 -6.19
CA GLN A 161 0.07 28.01 -6.23
C GLN A 161 -0.65 26.80 -6.83
N GLY A 162 -0.12 26.26 -7.94
CA GLY A 162 -0.66 25.04 -8.56
C GLY A 162 -0.49 23.82 -7.68
N ALA A 163 0.67 23.66 -7.02
CA ALA A 163 0.91 22.59 -6.05
C ALA A 163 -0.11 22.62 -4.89
N LYS A 164 -0.37 23.81 -4.33
CA LYS A 164 -1.37 23.99 -3.28
C LYS A 164 -2.78 23.61 -3.74
N ARG A 165 -3.17 24.01 -4.96
CA ARG A 165 -4.50 23.66 -5.49
C ARG A 165 -4.61 22.16 -5.84
N TRP A 166 -3.53 21.57 -6.33
CA TRP A 166 -3.45 20.12 -6.54
C TRP A 166 -3.61 19.35 -5.23
N MET A 167 -2.88 19.75 -4.18
CA MET A 167 -2.96 19.13 -2.85
C MET A 167 -4.33 19.30 -2.21
N PHE A 168 -5.00 20.43 -2.41
CA PHE A 168 -6.37 20.64 -1.95
C PHE A 168 -7.33 19.54 -2.49
N HIS A 169 -7.25 19.24 -3.79
CA HIS A 169 -8.07 18.20 -4.43
C HIS A 169 -7.63 16.80 -4.04
N MET A 170 -6.32 16.52 -4.06
CA MET A 170 -5.78 15.20 -3.75
C MET A 170 -6.05 14.80 -2.30
N ARG A 171 -5.91 15.73 -1.34
CA ARG A 171 -6.26 15.48 0.07
C ARG A 171 -7.71 15.02 0.20
N SER A 172 -8.63 15.71 -0.48
CA SER A 172 -10.05 15.37 -0.44
C SER A 172 -10.32 14.00 -1.07
N ALA A 173 -9.59 13.64 -2.13
CA ALA A 173 -9.69 12.32 -2.75
C ALA A 173 -9.13 11.19 -1.88
N LEU A 174 -7.99 11.41 -1.21
CA LEU A 174 -7.39 10.44 -0.28
C LEU A 174 -8.30 10.19 0.92
N LEU A 175 -8.82 11.25 1.56
CA LEU A 175 -9.72 11.11 2.70
C LEU A 175 -11.05 10.44 2.30
N HIS A 176 -11.51 10.64 1.08
CA HIS A 176 -12.65 9.90 0.54
C HIS A 176 -12.29 8.41 0.37
N GLY A 177 -11.17 8.10 -0.29
CA GLY A 177 -10.71 6.72 -0.49
C GLY A 177 -10.48 5.98 0.83
N GLN A 178 -9.88 6.63 1.82
CA GLN A 178 -9.66 6.08 3.16
C GLN A 178 -10.96 5.56 3.79
N LYS A 179 -12.07 6.30 3.62
CA LYS A 179 -13.38 5.92 4.14
C LYS A 179 -14.07 4.81 3.34
N GLN A 180 -13.75 4.70 2.04
CA GLN A 180 -14.43 3.77 1.13
C GLN A 180 -13.78 2.39 1.08
N HIS A 181 -12.48 2.29 1.32
CA HIS A 181 -11.73 1.03 1.17
C HIS A 181 -11.26 0.49 2.51
N ARG A 182 -11.77 -0.70 2.86
CA ARG A 182 -11.40 -1.44 4.08
C ARG A 182 -9.91 -1.64 4.28
N ILE A 183 -9.13 -1.71 3.19
CA ILE A 183 -7.68 -1.91 3.26
C ILE A 183 -6.96 -0.86 4.11
N PHE A 184 -7.48 0.36 4.19
CA PHE A 184 -6.90 1.42 5.02
C PHE A 184 -7.15 1.23 6.51
N GLN A 185 -8.13 0.39 6.87
CA GLN A 185 -8.40 -0.05 8.25
C GLN A 185 -7.72 -1.39 8.55
N ASP A 186 -7.62 -2.27 7.55
CA ASP A 186 -7.05 -3.61 7.70
C ASP A 186 -5.52 -3.57 7.83
N ASP A 187 -4.83 -2.67 7.10
CA ASP A 187 -3.39 -2.45 7.21
C ASP A 187 -3.07 -0.97 7.49
N PRO A 188 -2.69 -0.61 8.73
CA PRO A 188 -2.48 0.78 9.13
C PRO A 188 -1.26 1.42 8.45
N ARG A 189 -0.40 0.65 7.78
CA ARG A 189 0.80 1.17 7.09
C ARG A 189 0.47 1.76 5.73
N VAL A 190 -0.63 1.33 5.10
CA VAL A 190 -0.97 1.68 3.71
C VAL A 190 -1.19 3.18 3.55
N PHE A 191 -2.04 3.77 4.38
CA PHE A 191 -2.37 5.20 4.26
C PHE A 191 -1.14 6.11 4.48
N PRO A 192 -0.36 5.96 5.58
CA PRO A 192 0.88 6.71 5.77
C PRO A 192 1.88 6.54 4.63
N CYS A 193 2.02 5.33 4.09
CA CYS A 193 2.94 5.07 2.99
C CYS A 193 2.55 5.82 1.71
N ILE A 194 1.26 5.90 1.37
CA ILE A 194 0.77 6.73 0.24
C ILE A 194 1.00 8.23 0.50
N VAL A 195 0.73 8.69 1.73
CA VAL A 195 0.96 10.10 2.11
C VAL A 195 2.45 10.45 1.97
N LEU A 196 3.34 9.57 2.45
CA LEU A 196 4.79 9.73 2.35
C LEU A 196 5.27 9.71 0.90
N PHE A 197 4.72 8.82 0.07
CA PHE A 197 5.01 8.78 -1.36
C PHE A 197 4.70 10.13 -2.02
N LEU A 198 3.52 10.70 -1.76
CA LEU A 198 3.13 11.99 -2.30
C LEU A 198 3.98 13.14 -1.78
N GLU A 199 4.35 13.10 -0.49
CA GLU A 199 5.22 14.08 0.13
C GLU A 199 6.61 14.10 -0.54
N VAL A 200 7.22 12.91 -0.73
CA VAL A 200 8.50 12.76 -1.44
C VAL A 200 8.39 13.31 -2.87
N LYS A 201 7.33 12.95 -3.62
CA LYS A 201 7.13 13.44 -4.99
C LYS A 201 6.96 14.96 -5.05
N MET A 202 6.18 15.53 -4.14
CA MET A 202 5.96 16.98 -4.10
C MET A 202 7.24 17.74 -3.75
N GLN A 203 8.07 17.21 -2.85
CA GLN A 203 9.40 17.78 -2.56
C GLN A 203 10.34 17.70 -3.76
N MET A 204 10.32 16.60 -4.51
CA MET A 204 11.10 16.47 -5.74
C MET A 204 10.70 17.53 -6.77
N TYR A 205 9.39 17.72 -7.00
CA TYR A 205 8.91 18.75 -7.93
C TYR A 205 9.21 20.17 -7.45
N ALA A 206 9.05 20.45 -6.16
CA ALA A 206 9.41 21.74 -5.57
C ALA A 206 10.87 22.09 -5.84
N LYS A 207 11.78 21.12 -5.70
CA LYS A 207 13.19 21.27 -6.02
C LYS A 207 13.42 21.47 -7.53
N GLU A 208 12.83 20.63 -8.37
CA GLU A 208 13.03 20.64 -9.83
C GLU A 208 12.61 21.98 -10.46
N HIS A 209 11.47 22.51 -10.01
CA HIS A 209 10.86 23.72 -10.55
C HIS A 209 11.03 24.96 -9.65
N ARG A 210 11.87 24.84 -8.61
CA ARG A 210 12.37 25.96 -7.78
C ARG A 210 11.28 26.74 -7.04
N TRP A 211 10.32 26.04 -6.43
CA TRP A 211 9.39 26.64 -5.46
C TRP A 211 9.61 26.08 -4.06
N ARG A 212 9.18 26.82 -3.04
CA ARG A 212 9.28 26.38 -1.64
C ARG A 212 8.23 25.29 -1.37
N PHE A 213 8.67 24.12 -0.95
CA PHE A 213 7.80 23.05 -0.46
C PHE A 213 7.05 23.50 0.81
N ASP A 214 5.75 23.24 0.86
CA ASP A 214 4.88 23.53 2.02
C ASP A 214 4.43 22.22 2.67
N ALA A 215 5.06 21.87 3.79
CA ALA A 215 4.72 20.66 4.53
C ALA A 215 3.29 20.69 5.11
N SER A 216 2.72 21.89 5.32
CA SER A 216 1.40 22.06 5.91
C SER A 216 0.27 21.47 5.04
N ASP A 217 0.51 21.28 3.75
CA ASP A 217 -0.42 20.64 2.83
C ASP A 217 -0.71 19.17 3.21
N PHE A 218 0.21 18.51 3.92
CA PHE A 218 0.13 17.10 4.32
C PHE A 218 -0.36 16.91 5.76
N GLU A 219 -0.30 17.94 6.60
CA GLU A 219 -0.65 17.86 8.02
C GLU A 219 -2.08 17.33 8.28
N PRO A 220 -3.12 17.73 7.52
CA PRO A 220 -4.45 17.17 7.73
C PRO A 220 -4.52 15.65 7.48
N LEU A 221 -3.72 15.13 6.54
CA LEU A 221 -3.67 13.69 6.24
C LEU A 221 -2.98 12.93 7.38
N LYS A 222 -1.88 13.48 7.91
CA LYS A 222 -1.13 12.91 9.03
C LYS A 222 -1.96 12.90 10.33
N GLN A 223 -2.74 13.95 10.58
CA GLN A 223 -3.56 14.07 11.79
C GLN A 223 -4.74 13.09 11.81
N VAL A 224 -5.42 12.89 10.67
CA VAL A 224 -6.54 11.92 10.59
C VAL A 224 -6.04 10.53 10.94
N HIS A 225 -4.93 10.10 10.33
CA HIS A 225 -4.33 8.81 10.64
C HIS A 225 -3.91 8.68 12.11
N ALA A 226 -3.27 9.71 12.68
CA ALA A 226 -2.85 9.69 14.08
C ALA A 226 -4.02 9.57 15.08
N LYS A 227 -5.21 10.07 14.73
CA LYS A 227 -6.42 9.93 15.55
C LYS A 227 -6.99 8.50 15.47
N GLU A 228 -7.13 7.97 14.26
CA GLU A 228 -7.65 6.61 14.04
C GLU A 228 -6.76 5.53 14.70
N SER A 229 -5.44 5.68 14.65
CA SER A 229 -4.50 4.76 15.30
C SER A 229 -4.62 4.79 16.83
N LYS A 230 -4.88 5.96 17.43
CA LYS A 230 -5.10 6.11 18.88
C LYS A 230 -6.43 5.52 19.33
N GLU A 231 -7.51 5.77 18.60
CA GLU A 231 -8.83 5.20 18.90
C GLU A 231 -8.83 3.67 18.79
N THR A 232 -8.16 3.12 17.77
CA THR A 232 -8.01 1.66 17.59
C THR A 232 -7.23 1.03 18.74
N THR A 233 -6.16 1.68 19.20
CA THR A 233 -5.35 1.21 20.33
C THR A 233 -6.16 1.22 21.63
N GLN A 234 -6.93 2.27 21.89
CA GLN A 234 -7.79 2.37 23.07
C GLN A 234 -8.93 1.34 23.06
N GLN A 235 -9.54 1.07 21.90
CA GLN A 235 -10.57 0.05 21.77
C GLN A 235 -10.03 -1.38 21.94
N LYS A 236 -8.81 -1.66 21.46
CA LYS A 236 -8.16 -2.96 21.66
C LYS A 236 -7.82 -3.18 23.14
N GLN A 237 -7.26 -2.18 23.80
CA GLN A 237 -6.97 -2.23 25.24
C GLN A 237 -8.24 -2.38 26.09
N ALA A 238 -9.35 -1.74 25.70
CA ALA A 238 -10.63 -1.89 26.40
C ALA A 238 -11.21 -3.31 26.26
N LYS A 239 -11.12 -3.93 25.07
CA LYS A 239 -11.57 -5.32 24.85
C LYS A 239 -10.70 -6.35 25.58
N ASP A 240 -9.39 -6.11 25.64
CA ASP A 240 -8.47 -6.97 26.37
C ASP A 240 -8.69 -6.86 27.89
N ALA A 241 -8.97 -5.65 28.40
CA ALA A 241 -9.30 -5.42 29.80
C ALA A 241 -10.63 -6.10 30.21
N ASP A 242 -11.68 -5.98 29.40
CA ASP A 242 -12.98 -6.62 29.63
C ASP A 242 -12.87 -8.16 29.59
N SER A 243 -12.05 -8.70 28.66
CA SER A 243 -11.77 -10.13 28.58
C SER A 243 -11.03 -10.66 29.81
N GLN A 244 -10.06 -9.89 30.33
CA GLN A 244 -9.35 -10.26 31.57
C GLN A 244 -10.21 -10.11 32.82
N GLU A 245 -11.11 -9.14 32.88
CA GLU A 245 -12.06 -9.00 33.99
C GLU A 245 -13.10 -10.14 33.99
N GLY A 246 -13.57 -10.55 32.80
CA GLY A 246 -14.44 -11.71 32.62
C GLY A 246 -13.79 -13.03 33.07
N LEU A 247 -12.49 -13.23 32.78
CA LEU A 247 -11.71 -14.38 33.25
C LEU A 247 -11.55 -14.39 34.78
N LYS A 248 -11.20 -13.25 35.39
CA LYS A 248 -11.08 -13.13 36.86
C LYS A 248 -12.41 -13.37 37.59
N LYS A 249 -13.54 -12.90 37.04
CA LYS A 249 -14.88 -13.18 37.61
C LYS A 249 -15.26 -14.66 37.50
N ARG A 250 -14.85 -15.36 36.44
CA ARG A 250 -15.07 -16.82 36.28
C ARG A 250 -14.22 -17.63 37.26
N GLU A 251 -12.94 -17.28 37.44
CA GLU A 251 -12.07 -17.92 38.43
C GLU A 251 -12.53 -17.69 39.87
N SER A 252 -13.07 -16.49 40.16
CA SER A 252 -13.61 -16.17 41.49
C SER A 252 -14.86 -17.00 41.80
N LYS A 253 -15.78 -17.16 40.83
CA LYS A 253 -16.97 -18.04 40.98
C LYS A 253 -16.61 -19.51 41.13
N ASN A 254 -15.58 -19.99 40.42
CA ASN A 254 -15.13 -21.38 40.58
C ASN A 254 -14.49 -21.65 41.94
N LYS A 255 -13.84 -20.65 42.57
CA LYS A 255 -13.35 -20.76 43.95
C LYS A 255 -14.48 -20.77 44.98
N THR A 256 -15.58 -20.05 44.73
CA THR A 256 -16.74 -20.05 45.65
C THR A 256 -17.52 -21.36 45.58
N ASN A 257 -17.65 -21.97 44.39
CA ASN A 257 -18.31 -23.26 44.24
C ASN A 257 -17.52 -24.44 44.85
N ASN A 258 -16.19 -24.34 44.93
CA ASN A 258 -15.35 -25.40 45.51
C ASN A 258 -15.24 -25.34 47.04
N GLN A 259 -15.89 -24.36 47.69
CA GLN A 259 -16.06 -24.28 49.15
C GLN A 259 -17.45 -24.72 49.62
N GLN A 260 -18.33 -25.12 48.69
CA GLN A 260 -19.70 -25.51 48.98
C GLN A 260 -20.00 -26.99 48.59
N THR A 261 -18.95 -27.80 48.47
CA THR A 261 -19.04 -29.25 48.16
C THR A 261 -18.44 -30.15 49.23
N ASP A 262 -18.32 -29.68 50.48
CA ASP A 262 -17.91 -30.50 51.64
C ASP A 262 -19.06 -30.74 52.67
N GLU A 263 -20.29 -30.32 52.37
CA GLU A 263 -21.48 -30.62 53.17
C GLU A 263 -22.63 -31.05 52.25
N GLU A 264 -22.64 -32.32 51.86
CA GLU A 264 -23.85 -33.13 51.60
C GLU A 264 -23.41 -34.44 50.93
N SER A 265 -23.12 -35.45 51.74
CA SER A 265 -23.07 -36.84 51.29
C SER A 265 -23.89 -37.69 52.27
N GLU A 266 -25.17 -37.86 51.97
CA GLU A 266 -25.94 -38.99 52.46
C GLU A 266 -27.16 -39.24 51.55
N THR A 267 -27.42 -40.53 51.31
CA THR A 267 -28.54 -41.16 50.56
C THR A 267 -28.40 -41.20 49.02
N GLU A 268 -28.10 -42.37 48.42
CA GLU A 268 -29.04 -43.44 47.96
C GLU A 268 -30.01 -42.89 46.89
N GLU A 269 -30.19 -43.44 45.68
CA GLU A 269 -30.38 -44.84 45.28
C GLU A 269 -30.37 -44.96 43.72
N THR A 270 -29.91 -46.12 43.23
CA THR A 270 -30.35 -46.96 42.07
C THR A 270 -30.68 -46.42 40.66
N GLU A 271 -30.14 -47.17 39.67
CA GLU A 271 -30.75 -47.63 38.40
C GLU A 271 -31.15 -46.57 37.35
N SER A 272 -31.15 -46.80 36.03
CA SER A 272 -30.78 -47.90 35.15
C SER A 272 -30.99 -47.38 33.72
N ASP A 273 -30.03 -47.69 32.85
CA ASP A 273 -30.14 -47.93 31.41
C ASP A 273 -30.43 -46.84 30.34
N SER A 274 -29.56 -46.95 29.33
CA SER A 274 -29.82 -46.96 27.89
C SER A 274 -29.82 -45.69 27.03
N LYS A 275 -28.69 -45.57 26.30
CA LYS A 275 -28.53 -45.52 24.83
C LYS A 275 -28.95 -44.28 24.04
N SER A 276 -27.96 -43.78 23.26
CA SER A 276 -27.97 -43.64 21.78
C SER A 276 -27.35 -42.29 21.36
N LEU A 277 -26.09 -42.25 20.92
CA LEU A 277 -25.62 -42.39 19.53
C LEU A 277 -25.97 -41.19 18.63
N TRP A 278 -24.95 -40.36 18.42
CA TRP A 278 -24.46 -39.79 17.16
C TRP A 278 -25.44 -39.63 16.00
N VAL A 279 -25.72 -38.36 15.64
CA VAL A 279 -25.50 -37.78 14.30
C VAL A 279 -24.98 -36.36 14.49
#